data_AF-A0A7V3BXG5-F1
#
_entry.id   AF-A0A7V3BXG5-F1
#
_cell.length_a   1.000
_cell.length_b   1.000
_cell.length_c   1.000
_cell.angle_alpha   90.00
_cell.angle_beta   90.00
_cell.angle_gamma   90.00
#
_symmetry.space_group_name_H-M   'P 1'
#
loop_
_entity.id
_entity.type
_entity.pdbx_description
1 polymer ?
#
loop_
_entity_poly.entity_id
_entity_poly.type
_entity_poly.pdbx_seq_one_letter_code
_entity_poly.pdbx_strand_id
1 'polypeptide(L)'
;MEPERGRSQRVAAGVVGLAVFVGAVWLVATGGPFGRGGGPRPTPSEAPAPPEGPVGAGLTAPGVSARVGFVGLPPEGARPSRPRRGELVLRYFGRRFAHWYQVWVFADGRLIWQREGNLLEGANERSTGFLEQRLTAEGLELLLARGSAEESLFGFPWRPPYPASWLPPDAWEERTIRGYVPSRYAVCYMGLRRPVEPSRILRWLPEEAAEPLRAAISDVRSDGGWLRGFGGGCSVLPTEEARTVAAALEAAGFAQDEFQRAYGLVYYLEGLGSVSEAVIRFEPILPHGKAGCSGCG
;
A
#
# COMPACT_ATOMS: atom_id res chain seq x y z
N MET A 1 13.08 59.25 20.49
CA MET A 1 14.04 58.19 20.84
C MET A 1 13.26 57.17 21.67
N GLU A 2 12.63 56.21 20.98
CA GLU A 2 11.89 55.10 21.59
C GLU A 2 12.70 53.80 21.39
N PRO A 3 12.80 52.93 22.40
CA PRO A 3 13.60 51.71 22.31
C PRO A 3 12.82 50.57 21.62
N GLU A 4 13.39 50.02 20.56
CA GLU A 4 12.93 48.77 19.94
C GLU A 4 13.08 47.59 20.91
N ARG A 5 11.96 46.94 21.24
CA ARG A 5 11.93 45.76 22.11
C ARG A 5 11.39 44.54 21.34
N GLY A 6 12.26 43.56 21.11
CA GLY A 6 11.89 42.14 21.19
C GLY A 6 11.68 41.37 19.89
N ARG A 7 12.77 41.04 19.16
CA ARG A 7 12.75 40.01 18.09
C ARG A 7 13.44 38.69 18.46
N SER A 8 14.11 38.62 19.62
CA SER A 8 14.98 37.48 19.98
C SER A 8 14.29 36.33 20.71
N GLN A 9 13.00 36.44 21.07
CA GLN A 9 12.31 35.44 21.89
C GLN A 9 11.77 34.23 21.11
N ARG A 10 11.72 34.30 19.76
CA ARG A 10 11.15 33.21 18.94
C ARG A 10 12.15 32.12 18.54
N VAL A 11 13.45 32.34 18.72
CA VAL A 11 14.48 31.35 18.33
C VAL A 11 14.71 30.31 19.43
N ALA A 12 14.51 30.65 20.71
CA ALA A 12 14.78 29.75 21.82
C ALA A 12 13.79 28.57 21.93
N ALA A 13 12.53 28.74 21.49
CA ALA A 13 11.52 27.68 21.60
C ALA A 13 11.71 26.52 20.61
N GLY A 14 12.33 26.78 19.44
CA GLY A 14 12.54 25.75 18.42
C GLY A 14 13.64 24.74 18.76
N VAL A 15 14.69 25.18 19.48
CA VAL A 15 15.85 24.34 19.81
C VAL A 15 15.51 23.32 20.90
N VAL A 16 14.67 23.69 21.87
CA VAL A 16 14.26 22.78 22.96
C VAL A 16 13.38 21.64 22.43
N GLY A 17 12.49 21.91 21.47
CA GLY A 17 11.65 20.89 20.85
C GLY A 17 12.44 19.82 20.09
N LEU A 18 13.51 20.22 19.38
CA LEU A 18 14.36 19.30 18.63
C LEU A 18 15.17 18.38 19.56
N ALA A 19 15.69 18.92 20.67
CA ALA A 19 16.47 18.15 21.64
C ALA A 19 15.62 17.06 22.34
N VAL A 20 14.36 17.37 22.68
CA VAL A 20 13.44 16.40 23.30
C VAL A 20 13.07 15.29 22.32
N PHE A 21 12.85 15.63 21.04
CA PHE A 21 12.49 14.64 20.02
C PHE A 21 13.65 13.67 19.73
N VAL A 22 14.89 14.17 19.64
CA VAL A 22 16.08 13.32 19.45
C VAL A 22 16.32 12.42 20.67
N GLY A 23 16.13 12.92 21.89
CA GLY A 23 16.23 12.12 23.11
C GLY A 23 15.22 10.98 23.18
N ALA A 24 13.96 11.23 22.78
CA ALA A 24 12.90 10.22 22.78
C ALA A 24 13.14 9.12 21.72
N VAL A 25 13.60 9.49 20.52
CA VAL A 25 13.93 8.52 19.46
C VAL A 25 15.12 7.66 19.85
N TRP A 26 16.14 8.22 20.51
CA TRP A 26 17.30 7.46 20.97
C TRP A 26 16.96 6.45 22.08
N LEU A 27 16.04 6.80 22.99
CA LEU A 27 15.58 5.92 24.07
C LEU A 27 14.77 4.70 23.57
N VAL A 28 14.04 4.88 22.46
CA VAL A 28 13.31 3.78 21.79
C VAL A 28 14.26 2.91 20.97
N ALA A 29 15.23 3.52 20.28
CA ALA A 29 16.15 2.79 19.40
C ALA A 29 17.22 1.99 20.16
N THR A 30 17.61 2.42 21.36
CA THR A 30 18.72 1.78 22.11
C THR A 30 18.27 0.75 23.14
N GLY A 31 16.96 0.50 23.28
CA GLY A 31 16.44 -0.51 24.20
C GLY A 31 16.75 -0.15 25.66
N GLY A 32 15.85 0.63 26.28
CA GLY A 32 15.95 0.99 27.69
C GLY A 32 16.09 -0.21 28.64
N PRO A 33 16.59 0.02 29.87
CA PRO A 33 17.17 -0.99 30.76
C PRO A 33 16.12 -1.82 31.53
N PHE A 34 15.08 -2.31 30.85
CA PHE A 34 14.17 -3.30 31.41
C PHE A 34 14.72 -4.70 31.13
N GLY A 35 15.76 -5.04 31.90
CA GLY A 35 16.31 -6.38 31.95
C GLY A 35 15.22 -7.39 32.29
N ARG A 36 15.02 -8.37 31.40
CA ARG A 36 14.26 -9.59 31.70
C ARG A 36 15.01 -10.32 32.82
N GLY A 37 14.40 -10.37 34.00
CA GLY A 37 14.88 -11.19 35.10
C GLY A 37 15.00 -12.65 34.65
N GLY A 38 16.18 -13.22 34.84
CA GLY A 38 16.44 -14.65 34.64
C GLY A 38 15.67 -15.46 35.68
N GLY A 39 14.54 -16.03 35.28
CA GLY A 39 13.89 -17.10 36.02
C GLY A 39 14.70 -18.40 35.92
N PRO A 40 14.70 -19.24 36.97
CA PRO A 40 15.45 -20.49 36.99
C PRO A 40 14.98 -21.43 35.87
N ARG A 41 15.96 -21.92 35.11
CA ARG A 41 15.79 -22.91 34.04
C ARG A 41 15.38 -24.25 34.67
N PRO A 42 14.20 -24.81 34.37
CA PRO A 42 13.85 -26.14 34.85
C PRO A 42 14.79 -27.17 34.21
N THR A 43 15.31 -28.06 35.05
CA THR A 43 16.11 -29.22 34.66
C THR A 43 15.27 -30.11 33.73
N PRO A 44 15.78 -30.55 32.57
CA PRO A 44 15.06 -31.49 31.73
C PRO A 44 14.97 -32.83 32.45
N SER A 45 13.75 -33.25 32.76
CA SER A 45 13.44 -34.62 33.16
C SER A 45 13.62 -35.52 31.94
N GLU A 46 14.56 -36.45 32.04
CA GLU A 46 14.87 -37.47 31.04
C GLU A 46 13.64 -38.38 30.87
N ALA A 47 12.88 -38.13 29.79
CA ALA A 47 11.78 -38.97 29.38
C ALA A 47 12.32 -40.07 28.43
N PRO A 48 11.86 -41.33 28.56
CA PRO A 48 12.32 -42.42 27.72
C PRO A 48 11.98 -42.18 26.24
N ALA A 49 12.94 -42.49 25.37
CA ALA A 49 12.85 -42.31 23.94
C ALA A 49 11.60 -43.04 23.35
N PRO A 50 10.77 -42.36 22.55
CA PRO A 50 9.68 -43.01 21.85
C PRO A 50 10.23 -43.93 20.74
N PRO A 51 9.53 -45.05 20.45
CA PRO A 51 9.95 -45.98 19.42
C PRO A 51 9.98 -45.31 18.04
N GLU A 52 11.03 -45.61 17.28
CA GLU A 52 11.24 -45.17 15.90
C GLU A 52 10.07 -45.61 15.01
N GLY A 53 9.12 -44.69 14.81
CA GLY A 53 8.09 -44.81 13.80
C GLY A 53 8.66 -44.57 12.40
N PRO A 54 8.01 -45.11 11.36
CA PRO A 54 8.50 -45.02 9.99
C PRO A 54 8.71 -43.57 9.59
N VAL A 55 9.89 -43.30 9.02
CA VAL A 55 10.31 -42.02 8.45
C VAL A 55 9.22 -41.52 7.50
N GLY A 56 8.36 -40.64 8.03
CA GLY A 56 7.32 -39.99 7.26
C GLY A 56 7.97 -39.18 6.15
N ALA A 57 7.52 -39.43 4.91
CA ALA A 57 7.87 -38.63 3.75
C ALA A 57 7.83 -37.14 4.15
N GLY A 58 9.00 -36.49 4.09
CA GLY A 58 9.15 -35.11 4.49
C GLY A 58 8.08 -34.27 3.80
N LEU A 59 7.24 -33.62 4.60
CA LEU A 59 6.42 -32.50 4.16
C LEU A 59 7.42 -31.44 3.68
N THR A 60 7.74 -31.44 2.38
CA THR A 60 8.36 -30.29 1.74
C THR A 60 7.49 -29.10 2.08
N ALA A 61 8.02 -28.17 2.88
CA ALA A 61 7.38 -26.90 3.16
C ALA A 61 6.88 -26.35 1.82
N PRO A 62 5.60 -25.93 1.71
CA PRO A 62 5.06 -25.42 0.46
C PRO A 62 6.03 -24.37 -0.06
N GLY A 63 6.60 -24.63 -1.23
CA GLY A 63 7.54 -23.72 -1.85
C GLY A 63 6.91 -22.33 -1.97
N VAL A 64 7.73 -21.30 -2.06
CA VAL A 64 7.35 -19.87 -2.22
C VAL A 64 6.39 -19.61 -3.41
N SER A 65 5.98 -20.63 -4.18
CA SER A 65 5.07 -20.58 -5.33
C SER A 65 3.60 -20.31 -5.00
N ALA A 66 3.23 -20.05 -3.75
CA ALA A 66 1.85 -19.74 -3.38
C ALA A 66 1.50 -18.24 -3.43
N ARG A 67 2.51 -17.36 -3.59
CA ARG A 67 2.30 -15.91 -3.72
C ARG A 67 1.69 -15.58 -5.08
N VAL A 68 0.51 -14.97 -5.07
CA VAL A 68 -0.21 -14.53 -6.29
C VAL A 68 -0.29 -13.00 -6.40
N GLY A 69 -0.08 -12.29 -5.30
CA GLY A 69 0.02 -10.85 -5.26
C GLY A 69 1.36 -10.35 -5.82
N PHE A 70 1.38 -9.08 -6.21
CA PHE A 70 2.58 -8.37 -6.64
C PHE A 70 2.52 -6.90 -6.18
N VAL A 71 3.68 -6.27 -6.04
CA VAL A 71 3.79 -4.84 -5.73
C VAL A 71 4.13 -4.07 -7.00
N GLY A 72 3.45 -2.94 -7.23
CA GLY A 72 3.71 -2.09 -8.39
C GLY A 72 2.99 -2.56 -9.65
N LEU A 73 3.76 -2.80 -10.72
CA LEU A 73 3.24 -3.24 -12.01
C LEU A 73 3.09 -4.78 -12.04
N PRO A 74 2.06 -5.34 -12.72
CA PRO A 74 1.91 -6.79 -12.85
C PRO A 74 3.09 -7.40 -13.61
N PRO A 75 3.34 -8.73 -13.53
CA PRO A 75 4.31 -9.42 -14.38
C PRO A 75 4.00 -9.25 -15.88
N GLU A 76 5.02 -9.28 -16.74
CA GLU A 76 4.84 -9.17 -18.20
C GLU A 76 3.90 -10.25 -18.74
N GLY A 77 3.03 -9.89 -19.68
CA GLY A 77 2.03 -10.80 -20.25
C GLY A 77 0.83 -11.10 -19.34
N ALA A 78 0.79 -10.57 -18.10
CA ALA A 78 -0.36 -10.71 -17.22
C ALA A 78 -1.63 -10.14 -17.86
N ARG A 79 -2.69 -10.95 -17.92
CA ARG A 79 -3.97 -10.54 -18.50
C ARG A 79 -4.72 -9.63 -17.53
N PRO A 80 -5.18 -8.43 -17.94
CA PRO A 80 -5.97 -7.56 -17.08
C PRO A 80 -7.24 -8.24 -16.56
N SER A 81 -7.55 -8.00 -15.29
CA SER A 81 -8.77 -8.45 -14.63
C SER A 81 -10.02 -7.96 -15.35
N ARG A 82 -11.07 -8.79 -15.35
CA ARG A 82 -12.35 -8.49 -16.02
C ARG A 82 -13.52 -8.51 -15.04
N PRO A 83 -14.55 -7.67 -15.27
CA PRO A 83 -14.63 -6.64 -16.32
C PRO A 83 -13.73 -5.43 -16.02
N ARG A 84 -13.39 -4.61 -17.02
CA ARG A 84 -12.46 -3.46 -16.80
C ARG A 84 -13.09 -2.30 -16.04
N ARG A 85 -14.42 -2.21 -16.05
CA ARG A 85 -15.20 -1.19 -15.37
C ARG A 85 -16.15 -1.84 -14.39
N GLY A 86 -16.56 -1.11 -13.36
CA GLY A 86 -17.51 -1.59 -12.35
C GLY A 86 -18.05 -0.42 -11.53
N GLU A 87 -19.25 -0.59 -11.03
CA GLU A 87 -19.85 0.34 -10.06
C GLU A 87 -19.40 -0.05 -8.65
N LEU A 88 -18.75 0.88 -7.95
CA LEU A 88 -18.32 0.68 -6.57
C LEU A 88 -19.54 0.81 -5.65
N VAL A 89 -19.90 -0.25 -4.93
CA VAL A 89 -21.06 -0.27 -4.01
C VAL A 89 -20.64 -0.18 -2.55
N LEU A 90 -19.43 -0.63 -2.22
CA LEU A 90 -18.91 -0.54 -0.87
C LEU A 90 -17.39 -0.32 -0.92
N ARG A 91 -16.92 0.57 -0.04
CA ARG A 91 -15.51 0.76 0.22
C ARG A 91 -15.30 0.96 1.69
N TYR A 92 -14.30 0.29 2.25
CA TYR A 92 -13.87 0.57 3.61
C TYR A 92 -12.36 0.46 3.73
N PHE A 93 -11.86 1.25 4.68
CA PHE A 93 -10.47 1.30 5.08
C PHE A 93 -10.41 1.06 6.59
N GLY A 94 -9.51 0.22 7.04
CA GLY A 94 -9.37 -0.08 8.45
C GLY A 94 -7.93 -0.34 8.87
N ARG A 95 -7.71 -0.30 10.18
CA ARG A 95 -6.51 -0.79 10.83
C ARG A 95 -6.91 -1.81 11.89
N ARG A 96 -6.26 -2.97 11.89
CA ARG A 96 -6.44 -4.01 12.90
C ARG A 96 -5.07 -4.52 13.33
N PHE A 97 -4.81 -4.49 14.64
CA PHE A 97 -3.54 -4.93 15.23
C PHE A 97 -2.30 -4.37 14.51
N ALA A 98 -2.24 -3.04 14.37
CA ALA A 98 -1.22 -2.28 13.64
C ALA A 98 -1.24 -2.36 12.10
N HIS A 99 -1.80 -3.41 11.50
CA HIS A 99 -1.89 -3.57 10.05
C HIS A 99 -3.06 -2.79 9.43
N TRP A 100 -2.81 -2.10 8.34
CA TRP A 100 -3.88 -1.47 7.56
C TRP A 100 -4.43 -2.41 6.48
N TYR A 101 -5.68 -2.18 6.07
CA TYR A 101 -6.33 -2.88 4.97
C TYR A 101 -7.30 -1.97 4.23
N GLN A 102 -7.48 -2.24 2.93
CA GLN A 102 -8.44 -1.57 2.07
C GLN A 102 -9.23 -2.61 1.30
N VAL A 103 -10.53 -2.38 1.17
CA VAL A 103 -11.44 -3.23 0.41
C VAL A 103 -12.35 -2.36 -0.45
N TRP A 104 -12.50 -2.76 -1.70
CA TRP A 104 -13.41 -2.23 -2.68
C TRP A 104 -14.30 -3.35 -3.19
N VAL A 105 -15.61 -3.14 -3.11
CA VAL A 105 -16.61 -4.10 -3.55
C VAL A 105 -17.42 -3.47 -4.66
N PHE A 106 -17.58 -4.21 -5.75
CA PHE A 106 -18.28 -3.75 -6.94
C PHE A 106 -19.63 -4.45 -7.08
N ALA A 107 -20.58 -3.80 -7.76
CA ALA A 107 -21.94 -4.31 -7.98
C ALA A 107 -21.97 -5.67 -8.71
N ASP A 108 -20.90 -6.02 -9.42
CA ASP A 108 -20.76 -7.31 -10.11
C ASP A 108 -20.17 -8.42 -9.23
N GLY A 109 -20.11 -8.21 -7.91
CA GLY A 109 -19.60 -9.18 -6.93
C GLY A 109 -18.08 -9.17 -6.78
N ARG A 110 -17.33 -8.39 -7.56
CA ARG A 110 -15.88 -8.34 -7.40
C ARG A 110 -15.49 -7.68 -6.09
N LEU A 111 -14.53 -8.30 -5.43
CA LEU A 111 -13.90 -7.82 -4.22
C LEU A 111 -12.41 -7.63 -4.52
N ILE A 112 -11.98 -6.38 -4.62
CA ILE A 112 -10.56 -6.02 -4.71
C ILE A 112 -10.13 -5.57 -3.33
N TRP A 113 -8.99 -6.08 -2.86
CA TRP A 113 -8.52 -5.76 -1.53
C TRP A 113 -7.00 -5.77 -1.46
N GLN A 114 -6.48 -5.13 -0.42
CA GLN A 114 -5.07 -5.20 -0.06
C GLN A 114 -4.94 -5.04 1.44
N ARG A 115 -3.85 -5.54 2.01
CA ARG A 115 -3.51 -5.33 3.41
C ARG A 115 -2.01 -5.37 3.64
N GLU A 116 -1.63 -4.76 4.74
CA GLU A 116 -0.32 -4.96 5.32
C GLU A 116 -0.21 -6.34 5.98
N GLY A 117 0.94 -6.98 5.83
CA GLY A 117 1.31 -8.22 6.51
C GLY A 117 1.74 -9.35 5.59
N ASN A 118 2.33 -10.37 6.21
CA ASN A 118 2.88 -11.52 5.52
C ASN A 118 1.80 -12.57 5.26
N LEU A 119 1.05 -12.42 4.17
CA LEU A 119 0.20 -13.49 3.65
C LEU A 119 0.95 -14.38 2.68
N LEU A 120 0.59 -15.66 2.69
CA LEU A 120 1.09 -16.64 1.75
C LEU A 120 0.72 -16.27 0.31
N GLU A 121 -0.48 -15.75 0.09
CA GLU A 121 -0.98 -15.27 -1.20
C GLU A 121 -0.46 -13.87 -1.56
N GLY A 122 0.12 -13.17 -0.59
CA GLY A 122 0.53 -11.78 -0.72
C GLY A 122 1.81 -11.60 -1.54
N ALA A 123 2.06 -10.36 -1.98
CA ALA A 123 3.22 -10.00 -2.78
C ALA A 123 4.55 -10.19 -2.04
N ASN A 124 4.63 -9.81 -0.76
CA ASN A 124 5.83 -9.95 0.06
C ASN A 124 5.47 -10.05 1.55
N GLU A 125 6.45 -9.92 2.45
CA GLU A 125 6.26 -10.04 3.90
C GLU A 125 5.52 -8.84 4.53
N ARG A 126 5.42 -7.72 3.82
CA ARG A 126 4.83 -6.47 4.31
C ARG A 126 3.53 -6.11 3.61
N SER A 127 3.31 -6.55 2.38
CA SER A 127 2.13 -6.20 1.60
C SER A 127 1.60 -7.40 0.83
N THR A 128 0.28 -7.47 0.73
CA THR A 128 -0.37 -8.38 -0.21
C THR A 128 -0.27 -7.95 -1.65
N GLY A 129 0.00 -6.67 -1.92
CA GLY A 129 -0.41 -6.06 -3.19
C GLY A 129 -1.94 -6.06 -3.33
N PHE A 130 -2.43 -5.78 -4.54
CA PHE A 130 -3.85 -5.84 -4.83
C PHE A 130 -4.26 -7.26 -5.18
N LEU A 131 -5.23 -7.77 -4.45
CA LEU A 131 -5.80 -9.10 -4.60
C LEU A 131 -7.27 -9.00 -4.99
N GLU A 132 -7.76 -10.02 -5.67
CA GLU A 132 -9.12 -10.10 -6.19
C GLU A 132 -9.76 -11.45 -5.82
N GLN A 133 -11.05 -11.40 -5.51
CA GLN A 133 -11.97 -12.54 -5.39
C GLN A 133 -13.36 -12.13 -5.92
N ARG A 134 -14.29 -13.08 -5.98
CA ARG A 134 -15.64 -12.83 -6.47
C ARG A 134 -16.72 -13.43 -5.57
N LEU A 135 -17.67 -12.59 -5.20
CA LEU A 135 -18.88 -12.96 -4.46
C LEU A 135 -19.99 -13.36 -5.42
N THR A 136 -20.89 -14.22 -4.97
CA THR A 136 -22.20 -14.37 -5.59
C THR A 136 -23.07 -13.14 -5.34
N ALA A 137 -24.22 -13.04 -6.01
CA ALA A 137 -25.19 -11.97 -5.73
C ALA A 137 -25.66 -12.01 -4.26
N GLU A 138 -25.96 -13.21 -3.75
CA GLU A 138 -26.34 -13.43 -2.35
C GLU A 138 -25.20 -13.07 -1.39
N GLY A 139 -23.96 -13.41 -1.74
CA GLY A 139 -22.78 -13.04 -0.94
C GLY A 139 -22.54 -11.53 -0.88
N LEU A 140 -22.81 -10.82 -1.98
CA LEU A 140 -22.76 -9.37 -2.03
C LEU A 140 -23.84 -8.76 -1.13
N GLU A 141 -25.08 -9.23 -1.21
CA GLU A 141 -26.18 -8.77 -0.36
C GLU A 141 -25.88 -8.99 1.14
N LEU A 142 -25.34 -10.15 1.51
CA LEU A 142 -24.90 -10.42 2.89
C LEU A 142 -23.81 -9.45 3.35
N LEU A 143 -22.86 -9.12 2.46
CA LEU A 143 -21.80 -8.17 2.77
C LEU A 143 -22.35 -6.76 2.99
N LEU A 144 -23.25 -6.30 2.11
CA LEU A 144 -23.86 -4.98 2.18
C LEU A 144 -24.79 -4.85 3.39
N ALA A 145 -25.63 -5.87 3.66
CA ALA A 145 -26.52 -5.88 4.82
C ALA A 145 -25.74 -5.75 6.14
N ARG A 146 -24.61 -6.47 6.26
CA ARG A 146 -23.74 -6.36 7.42
C ARG A 146 -23.09 -4.98 7.53
N GLY A 147 -22.56 -4.45 6.43
CA GLY A 147 -21.96 -3.12 6.40
C GLY A 147 -22.93 -2.04 6.90
N SER A 148 -24.16 -2.05 6.39
CA SER A 148 -25.22 -1.12 6.79
C SER A 148 -25.63 -1.27 8.26
N ALA A 149 -25.78 -2.51 8.75
CA ALA A 149 -26.16 -2.78 10.13
C ALA A 149 -25.10 -2.28 11.11
N GLU A 150 -23.82 -2.53 10.83
CA GLU A 150 -22.75 -2.11 11.73
C GLU A 150 -22.47 -0.59 11.67
N GLU A 151 -22.58 0.05 10.49
CA GLU A 151 -22.50 1.51 10.39
C GLU A 151 -23.58 2.19 11.25
N SER A 152 -24.80 1.64 11.24
CA SER A 152 -25.91 2.13 12.05
C SER A 152 -25.67 1.96 13.56
N LEU A 153 -24.97 0.90 13.97
CA LEU A 153 -24.73 0.59 15.38
C LEU A 153 -23.62 1.41 16.02
N PHE A 154 -22.54 1.68 15.29
CA PHE A 154 -21.32 2.22 15.89
C PHE A 154 -21.09 3.71 15.60
N GLY A 155 -21.83 4.33 14.68
CA GLY A 155 -21.65 5.75 14.34
C GLY A 155 -20.26 6.11 13.82
N PHE A 156 -19.43 5.10 13.53
CA PHE A 156 -18.10 5.18 12.97
C PHE A 156 -18.06 4.29 11.73
N PRO A 157 -17.23 4.63 10.73
CA PRO A 157 -17.09 3.82 9.53
C PRO A 157 -16.68 2.39 9.92
N TRP A 158 -17.52 1.45 9.50
CA TRP A 158 -17.43 0.02 9.71
C TRP A 158 -16.05 -0.56 9.38
N ARG A 159 -15.52 -1.44 10.25
CA ARG A 159 -14.19 -2.07 10.12
C ARG A 159 -14.28 -3.58 10.30
N PRO A 160 -14.84 -4.31 9.33
CA PRO A 160 -15.04 -5.73 9.48
C PRO A 160 -13.71 -6.48 9.45
N PRO A 161 -13.68 -7.70 10.01
CA PRO A 161 -12.69 -8.68 9.61
C PRO A 161 -12.82 -8.97 8.11
N TYR A 162 -11.71 -9.35 7.50
CA TYR A 162 -11.63 -9.71 6.08
C TYR A 162 -12.78 -10.66 5.66
N PRO A 163 -13.55 -10.38 4.58
CA PRO A 163 -14.82 -11.08 4.32
C PRO A 163 -14.73 -12.61 4.27
N ALA A 164 -13.62 -13.17 3.78
CA ALA A 164 -13.44 -14.64 3.73
C ALA A 164 -13.37 -15.32 5.10
N SER A 165 -13.21 -14.56 6.19
CA SER A 165 -13.20 -15.09 7.56
C SER A 165 -14.59 -15.30 8.17
N TRP A 166 -15.65 -14.78 7.56
CA TRP A 166 -17.00 -14.87 8.14
C TRP A 166 -18.13 -15.04 7.12
N LEU A 167 -17.93 -14.70 5.85
CA LEU A 167 -18.91 -15.04 4.81
C LEU A 167 -18.96 -16.56 4.64
N PRO A 168 -20.16 -17.15 4.49
CA PRO A 168 -20.30 -18.59 4.32
C PRO A 168 -19.70 -19.05 2.98
N PRO A 169 -19.35 -20.33 2.82
CA PRO A 169 -18.67 -20.82 1.61
C PRO A 169 -19.45 -20.61 0.31
N ASP A 170 -20.78 -20.64 0.35
CA ASP A 170 -21.72 -20.44 -0.75
C ASP A 170 -21.90 -18.97 -1.17
N ALA A 171 -21.40 -18.01 -0.37
CA ALA A 171 -21.35 -16.59 -0.73
C ALA A 171 -20.32 -16.25 -1.82
N TRP A 172 -19.53 -17.24 -2.28
CA TRP A 172 -18.40 -17.03 -3.18
C TRP A 172 -18.63 -17.68 -4.53
N GLU A 173 -18.61 -16.87 -5.60
CA GLU A 173 -18.52 -17.36 -6.97
C GLU A 173 -17.09 -17.86 -7.25
N GLU A 174 -16.10 -17.11 -6.76
CA GLU A 174 -14.68 -17.46 -6.85
C GLU A 174 -14.00 -17.10 -5.52
N ARG A 175 -13.85 -18.10 -4.66
CA ARG A 175 -13.18 -17.96 -3.35
C ARG A 175 -11.66 -17.93 -3.46
N THR A 176 -11.10 -18.47 -4.53
CA THR A 176 -9.65 -18.49 -4.75
C THR A 176 -9.11 -17.07 -4.88
N ILE A 177 -8.10 -16.75 -4.09
CA ILE A 177 -7.43 -15.44 -4.15
C ILE A 177 -6.53 -15.41 -5.39
N ARG A 178 -6.61 -14.32 -6.17
CA ARG A 178 -5.70 -14.03 -7.28
C ARG A 178 -5.16 -12.62 -7.20
N GLY A 179 -4.03 -12.34 -7.86
CA GLY A 179 -3.57 -10.97 -8.06
C GLY A 179 -4.55 -10.17 -8.92
N TYR A 180 -4.94 -8.98 -8.48
CA TYR A 180 -5.70 -8.05 -9.32
C TYR A 180 -4.77 -7.44 -10.35
N VAL A 181 -5.03 -7.66 -11.64
CA VAL A 181 -4.23 -7.11 -12.74
C VAL A 181 -4.95 -5.87 -13.30
N PRO A 182 -4.54 -4.65 -12.92
CA PRO A 182 -5.17 -3.44 -13.46
C PRO A 182 -4.92 -3.32 -14.96
N SER A 183 -5.88 -2.73 -15.67
CA SER A 183 -5.76 -2.42 -17.10
C SER A 183 -5.11 -1.07 -17.38
N ARG A 184 -5.05 -0.19 -16.36
CA ARG A 184 -4.51 1.17 -16.44
C ARG A 184 -3.91 1.58 -15.10
N TYR A 185 -2.97 2.50 -15.15
CA TYR A 185 -2.33 3.12 -14.00
C TYR A 185 -2.50 4.64 -14.04
N ALA A 186 -2.66 5.23 -12.86
CA ALA A 186 -2.40 6.64 -12.65
C ALA A 186 -0.92 6.78 -12.26
N VAL A 187 -0.15 7.45 -13.11
CA VAL A 187 1.25 7.79 -12.84
C VAL A 187 1.26 9.23 -12.34
N CYS A 188 1.34 9.37 -11.02
CA CYS A 188 1.23 10.65 -10.34
C CYS A 188 2.61 11.17 -9.97
N TYR A 189 2.83 12.45 -10.23
CA TYR A 189 4.07 13.14 -9.87
C TYR A 189 3.74 14.35 -8.99
N MET A 190 4.45 14.45 -7.86
CA MET A 190 4.16 15.43 -6.82
C MET A 190 5.43 15.86 -6.11
N GLY A 191 5.43 17.09 -5.58
CA GLY A 191 6.47 17.53 -4.66
C GLY A 191 6.17 17.13 -3.22
N LEU A 192 7.18 16.65 -2.49
CA LEU A 192 7.06 16.17 -1.12
C LEU A 192 6.89 17.32 -0.11
N ARG A 193 7.57 18.46 -0.31
CA ARG A 193 7.44 19.63 0.58
C ARG A 193 6.64 20.78 0.01
N ARG A 194 6.58 20.92 -1.32
CA ARG A 194 5.88 22.02 -1.99
C ARG A 194 5.22 21.52 -3.28
N PRO A 195 4.07 22.08 -3.66
CA PRO A 195 3.53 21.94 -5.00
C PRO A 195 4.59 22.18 -6.07
N VAL A 196 4.71 21.25 -7.01
CA VAL A 196 5.56 21.38 -8.19
C VAL A 196 4.69 21.27 -9.43
N GLU A 197 4.85 22.22 -10.34
CA GLU A 197 4.16 22.20 -11.62
C GLU A 197 4.53 20.95 -12.43
N PRO A 198 3.56 20.18 -12.95
CA PRO A 198 3.79 19.02 -13.82
C PRO A 198 4.88 19.20 -14.87
N SER A 199 4.81 20.28 -15.63
CA SER A 199 5.76 20.60 -16.71
C SER A 199 7.21 20.77 -16.24
N ARG A 200 7.41 21.08 -14.96
CA ARG A 200 8.76 21.19 -14.38
C ARG A 200 9.36 19.81 -14.13
N ILE A 201 8.57 18.88 -13.60
CA ILE A 201 9.00 17.49 -13.36
C ILE A 201 9.29 16.80 -14.69
N LEU A 202 8.38 16.93 -15.65
CA LEU A 202 8.47 16.27 -16.97
C LEU A 202 9.68 16.71 -17.81
N ARG A 203 10.32 17.85 -17.49
CA ARG A 203 11.54 18.33 -18.15
C ARG A 203 12.82 17.63 -17.67
N TRP A 204 12.78 16.92 -16.55
CA TRP A 204 13.94 16.19 -16.03
C TRP A 204 13.87 14.69 -16.26
N LEU A 205 12.76 14.20 -16.83
CA LEU A 205 12.62 12.80 -17.15
C LEU A 205 13.27 12.52 -18.51
N PRO A 206 13.80 11.31 -18.72
CA PRO A 206 14.12 10.80 -20.05
C PRO A 206 12.92 10.97 -20.98
N GLU A 207 13.16 11.24 -22.26
CA GLU A 207 12.08 11.53 -23.20
C GLU A 207 11.10 10.36 -23.32
N GLU A 208 11.61 9.13 -23.22
CA GLU A 208 10.85 7.87 -23.22
C GLU A 208 9.88 7.77 -22.05
N ALA A 209 10.19 8.37 -20.91
CA ALA A 209 9.29 8.45 -19.76
C ALA A 209 8.39 9.69 -19.85
N ALA A 210 8.92 10.82 -20.34
CA ALA A 210 8.24 12.10 -20.32
C ALA A 210 7.10 12.20 -21.35
N GLU A 211 7.29 11.65 -22.56
CA GLU A 211 6.34 11.76 -23.67
C GLU A 211 4.98 11.10 -23.33
N PRO A 212 4.91 9.83 -22.87
CA PRO A 212 3.64 9.22 -22.51
C PRO A 212 2.92 9.97 -21.39
N LEU A 213 3.69 10.49 -20.42
CA LEU A 213 3.14 11.25 -19.31
C LEU A 213 2.55 12.60 -19.76
N ARG A 214 3.21 13.32 -20.67
CA ARG A 214 2.69 14.58 -21.23
C ARG A 214 1.40 14.36 -22.02
N ALA A 215 1.34 13.30 -22.82
CA ALA A 215 0.19 12.99 -23.68
C ALA A 215 -1.08 12.61 -22.87
N ALA A 216 -0.90 12.10 -21.65
CA ALA A 216 -1.98 11.48 -20.88
C ALA A 216 -2.35 12.21 -19.57
N ILE A 217 -2.01 13.49 -19.43
CA ILE A 217 -2.35 14.30 -18.25
C ILE A 217 -3.87 14.24 -17.97
N SER A 218 -4.24 14.00 -16.72
CA SER A 218 -5.64 13.80 -16.33
C SER A 218 -5.91 14.25 -14.89
N ASP A 219 -7.13 14.72 -14.63
CA ASP A 219 -7.63 15.09 -13.30
C ASP A 219 -8.06 13.87 -12.46
N VAL A 220 -7.35 12.73 -12.58
CA VAL A 220 -7.71 11.53 -11.82
C VAL A 220 -7.66 11.80 -10.33
N ARG A 221 -8.78 11.48 -9.68
CA ARG A 221 -8.92 11.57 -8.23
C ARG A 221 -8.48 10.26 -7.59
N SER A 222 -7.73 10.36 -6.50
CA SER A 222 -7.46 9.23 -5.60
C SER A 222 -8.63 9.02 -4.66
N ASP A 223 -8.96 7.76 -4.38
CA ASP A 223 -9.97 7.39 -3.40
C ASP A 223 -9.66 7.89 -1.98
N GLY A 224 -8.40 8.04 -1.61
CA GLY A 224 -7.97 8.54 -0.28
C GLY A 224 -7.85 10.05 -0.15
N GLY A 225 -8.10 10.83 -1.23
CA GLY A 225 -7.90 12.27 -1.23
C GLY A 225 -6.46 12.76 -1.01
N TRP A 226 -5.47 11.86 -0.83
CA TRP A 226 -4.08 12.23 -0.58
C TRP A 226 -3.49 13.12 -1.68
N LEU A 227 -4.05 13.09 -2.90
CA LEU A 227 -3.56 13.86 -4.03
C LEU A 227 -3.88 15.36 -3.86
N ARG A 228 -4.84 15.72 -2.98
CA ARG A 228 -5.35 17.09 -2.85
C ARG A 228 -4.43 18.05 -2.09
N GLY A 229 -3.35 17.58 -1.46
CA GLY A 229 -2.49 18.42 -0.61
C GLY A 229 -1.12 18.78 -1.18
N PHE A 230 -0.55 17.93 -2.03
CA PHE A 230 0.88 18.02 -2.35
C PHE A 230 1.21 18.83 -3.60
N GLY A 231 0.20 19.20 -4.40
CA GLY A 231 0.40 19.86 -5.69
C GLY A 231 1.15 18.97 -6.67
N GLY A 232 0.46 18.56 -7.71
CA GLY A 232 0.98 17.59 -8.67
C GLY A 232 -0.05 17.28 -9.73
N GLY A 233 0.36 16.47 -10.69
CA GLY A 233 -0.52 15.95 -11.74
C GLY A 233 -0.44 14.43 -11.77
N CYS A 234 -1.43 13.81 -12.41
CA CYS A 234 -1.35 12.40 -12.76
C CYS A 234 -1.58 12.24 -14.26
N SER A 235 -0.94 11.23 -14.82
CA SER A 235 -1.20 10.79 -16.18
C SER A 235 -1.80 9.39 -16.15
N VAL A 236 -2.81 9.13 -17.00
CA VAL A 236 -3.48 7.83 -17.05
C VAL A 236 -2.99 7.01 -18.22
N LEU A 237 -2.19 6.00 -17.91
CA LEU A 237 -1.56 5.14 -18.92
C LEU A 237 -2.20 3.75 -18.92
N PRO A 238 -2.34 3.09 -20.09
CA PRO A 238 -2.44 1.64 -20.16
C PRO A 238 -1.29 0.96 -19.40
N THR A 239 -1.53 -0.25 -18.90
CA THR A 239 -0.51 -0.99 -18.12
C THR A 239 0.81 -1.16 -18.88
N GLU A 240 0.78 -1.42 -20.18
CA GLU A 240 1.99 -1.59 -20.99
C GLU A 240 2.79 -0.28 -21.13
N GLU A 241 2.13 0.86 -21.36
CA GLU A 241 2.81 2.16 -21.37
C GLU A 241 3.38 2.53 -20.00
N ALA A 242 2.68 2.19 -18.91
CA ALA A 242 3.18 2.38 -17.56
C ALA A 242 4.46 1.56 -17.30
N ARG A 243 4.59 0.34 -17.88
CA ARG A 243 5.85 -0.43 -17.84
C ARG A 243 6.97 0.29 -18.57
N THR A 244 6.70 0.82 -19.76
CA THR A 244 7.70 1.57 -20.54
C THR A 244 8.23 2.75 -19.75
N VAL A 245 7.34 3.53 -19.10
CA VAL A 245 7.74 4.64 -18.23
C VAL A 245 8.59 4.15 -17.06
N ALA A 246 8.16 3.11 -16.35
CA ALA A 246 8.93 2.55 -15.23
C ALA A 246 10.32 2.06 -15.66
N ALA A 247 10.41 1.33 -16.78
CA ALA A 247 11.67 0.85 -17.32
C ALA A 247 12.61 1.99 -17.72
N ALA A 248 12.09 3.07 -18.32
CA ALA A 248 12.87 4.25 -18.66
C ALA A 248 13.41 4.98 -17.41
N LEU A 249 12.61 5.06 -16.34
CA LEU A 249 13.07 5.61 -15.05
C LEU A 249 14.16 4.74 -14.41
N GLU A 250 14.02 3.41 -14.46
CA GLU A 250 15.05 2.49 -13.95
C GLU A 250 16.34 2.60 -14.76
N ALA A 251 16.25 2.63 -16.09
CA ALA A 251 17.41 2.76 -16.97
C ALA A 251 18.16 4.09 -16.76
N ALA A 252 17.45 5.15 -16.37
CA ALA A 252 18.04 6.44 -16.03
C ALA A 252 18.56 6.53 -14.58
N GLY A 253 18.46 5.45 -13.81
CA GLY A 253 19.01 5.37 -12.46
C GLY A 253 18.20 6.11 -11.39
N PHE A 254 16.91 6.37 -11.61
CA PHE A 254 16.07 6.96 -10.57
C PHE A 254 15.91 6.01 -9.38
N ALA A 255 16.18 6.51 -8.18
CA ALA A 255 16.16 5.71 -6.97
C ALA A 255 14.73 5.32 -6.55
N GLN A 256 14.59 4.13 -6.00
CA GLN A 256 13.39 3.67 -5.30
C GLN A 256 13.73 3.47 -3.82
N ASP A 257 12.88 3.98 -2.93
CA ASP A 257 13.01 3.74 -1.48
C ASP A 257 12.63 2.29 -1.13
N GLU A 258 13.49 1.59 -0.41
CA GLU A 258 13.29 0.17 -0.07
C GLU A 258 11.99 -0.04 0.73
N PHE A 259 11.65 0.89 1.62
CA PHE A 259 10.42 0.82 2.38
C PHE A 259 9.18 0.99 1.47
N GLN A 260 9.19 1.96 0.56
CA GLN A 260 8.10 2.15 -0.41
C GLN A 260 7.96 0.97 -1.38
N ARG A 261 9.06 0.34 -1.80
CA ARG A 261 9.04 -0.87 -2.66
C ARG A 261 8.27 -2.04 -2.05
N ALA A 262 8.08 -2.04 -0.74
CA ALA A 262 7.26 -3.04 -0.08
C ALA A 262 5.76 -2.86 -0.34
N TYR A 263 5.32 -1.65 -0.71
CA TYR A 263 3.90 -1.29 -0.82
C TYR A 263 3.50 -0.83 -2.21
N GLY A 264 4.37 -0.17 -2.96
CA GLY A 264 4.07 0.31 -4.32
C GLY A 264 5.32 0.58 -5.14
N LEU A 265 5.12 1.15 -6.34
CA LEU A 265 6.20 1.56 -7.22
C LEU A 265 6.34 3.10 -7.16
N VAL A 266 7.44 3.56 -6.55
CA VAL A 266 7.72 4.97 -6.28
C VAL A 266 9.17 5.29 -6.63
N TYR A 267 9.38 6.29 -7.47
CA TYR A 267 10.70 6.80 -7.86
C TYR A 267 10.91 8.20 -7.28
N TYR A 268 12.13 8.46 -6.79
CA TYR A 268 12.53 9.73 -6.20
C TYR A 268 13.40 10.52 -7.19
N LEU A 269 13.08 11.80 -7.34
CA LEU A 269 13.86 12.75 -8.13
C LEU A 269 14.78 13.53 -7.19
N GLU A 270 15.92 12.93 -6.87
CA GLU A 270 16.97 13.58 -6.07
C GLU A 270 17.96 14.34 -6.97
N GLY A 271 18.60 15.38 -6.43
CA GLY A 271 19.75 16.03 -7.09
C GLY A 271 19.46 16.91 -8.32
N LEU A 272 18.22 16.96 -8.83
CA LEU A 272 17.84 17.72 -10.03
C LEU A 272 17.56 19.23 -9.75
N GLY A 273 18.41 19.87 -8.96
CA GLY A 273 18.32 21.30 -8.62
C GLY A 273 17.41 21.61 -7.41
N SER A 274 16.70 22.76 -7.43
CA SER A 274 15.86 23.24 -6.30
C SER A 274 14.60 22.41 -6.02
N VAL A 275 14.47 21.23 -6.64
CA VAL A 275 13.28 20.37 -6.65
C VAL A 275 13.66 18.97 -6.18
N SER A 276 14.63 18.92 -5.28
CA SER A 276 15.27 17.75 -4.69
C SER A 276 14.34 16.81 -3.90
N GLU A 277 13.03 16.89 -4.15
CA GLU A 277 11.98 16.33 -3.31
C GLU A 277 10.70 16.08 -4.14
N ALA A 278 10.82 15.66 -5.41
CA ALA A 278 9.67 15.19 -6.18
C ALA A 278 9.66 13.66 -6.22
N VAL A 279 8.45 13.08 -6.30
CA VAL A 279 8.28 11.63 -6.48
C VAL A 279 7.36 11.35 -7.65
N ILE A 280 7.62 10.24 -8.34
CA ILE A 280 6.70 9.63 -9.32
C ILE A 280 6.18 8.34 -8.70
N ARG A 281 4.87 8.17 -8.67
CA ARG A 281 4.17 7.04 -8.04
C ARG A 281 3.20 6.42 -9.03
N PHE A 282 3.18 5.10 -9.08
CA PHE A 282 2.26 4.34 -9.92
C PHE A 282 1.16 3.75 -9.04
N GLU A 283 -0.08 4.14 -9.34
CA GLU A 283 -1.26 3.63 -8.63
C GLU A 283 -2.20 2.92 -9.59
N PRO A 284 -2.70 1.72 -9.26
CA PRO A 284 -3.62 1.00 -10.13
C PRO A 284 -4.93 1.77 -10.24
N ILE A 285 -5.47 1.89 -11.45
CA ILE A 285 -6.84 2.37 -11.62
C ILE A 285 -7.78 1.21 -11.38
N LEU A 286 -8.68 1.41 -10.42
CA LEU A 286 -9.69 0.44 -10.04
C LEU A 286 -10.91 0.52 -10.99
N PRO A 287 -11.79 -0.49 -11.01
CA PRO A 287 -12.91 -0.57 -11.96
C PRO A 287 -13.85 0.65 -11.97
N HIS A 288 -13.94 1.42 -10.90
CA HIS A 288 -14.73 2.67 -10.84
C HIS A 288 -13.99 3.90 -11.39
N GLY A 289 -12.83 3.71 -12.02
CA GLY A 289 -12.09 4.75 -12.73
C GLY A 289 -11.26 5.69 -11.86
N LYS A 290 -11.12 5.40 -10.55
CA LYS A 290 -10.25 6.16 -9.65
C LYS A 290 -8.98 5.37 -9.35
N ALA A 291 -7.92 6.12 -9.00
CA ALA A 291 -6.70 5.51 -8.52
C ALA A 291 -6.95 4.86 -7.15
N GLY A 292 -6.54 3.59 -7.04
CA GLY A 292 -6.30 2.95 -5.78
C GLY A 292 -5.17 3.65 -5.02
N CYS A 293 -4.81 3.09 -3.88
CA CYS A 293 -3.82 3.68 -3.02
C CYS A 293 -2.93 2.58 -2.41
N SER A 294 -1.76 2.34 -3.00
CA SER A 294 -0.90 1.20 -2.64
C SER A 294 -0.23 1.33 -1.27
N GLY A 295 -0.34 2.50 -0.60
CA GLY A 295 0.31 2.75 0.69
C GLY A 295 -0.33 3.81 1.58
N CYS A 296 -1.64 4.09 1.46
CA CYS A 296 -2.35 4.89 2.47
C CYS A 296 -3.03 4.01 3.49
N GLY A 297 -2.58 4.18 4.71
CA GLY A 297 -3.24 3.79 5.93
C GLY A 297 -2.82 4.62 7.13
#